data_AF-A0A2M9JK17-F1
#
_entry.id   AF-A0A2M9JK17-F1
#
_cell.length_a   1.000
_cell.length_b   1.000
_cell.length_c   1.000
_cell.angle_alpha   90.00
_cell.angle_beta   90.00
_cell.angle_gamma   90.00
#
_symmetry.space_group_name_H-M   'P 1'
#
loop_
_entity.id
_entity.type
_entity.pdbx_description
1 polymer ?
#
loop_
_entity_poly.entity_id
_entity_poly.type
_entity_poly.pdbx_seq_one_letter_code
_entity_poly.pdbx_strand_id
1 'polypeptide(L)'
;MRIRTAAVLVAALVSLVSVAACDTGTPVPEDLVVTGSSPAAPYHGPLKAKAPDIDGDEDNVQGGGASVLALECAGKPYQGGSGDDGWGTSDGADSPDQALSSLVADEFSRSLPRRGYRVEREAGRRVLYSYDVGSRTRVAVIVAKDLPRRPGWGLETYAQCDPSEFARRDRAHLDIRVWVDRKGRPAPASEIFSTAGPEHCDWQSAEFLHLGDRQYLRDPEHSLPRELLHSSYGPKTRLPQEAMDTGYRDGRRQLWLSADKLDAYVRTGSVVERWPGAIEPIACR
;
A
#
# COMPACT_ATOMS: atom_id res chain seq x y z
N MET A 1 19.27 -19.30 85.95
CA MET A 1 18.06 -18.46 85.71
C MET A 1 18.38 -17.52 84.55
N ARG A 2 17.49 -17.44 83.53
CA ARG A 2 17.58 -16.69 82.25
C ARG A 2 18.57 -17.29 81.24
N ILE A 3 18.21 -18.16 80.28
CA ILE A 3 17.25 -18.12 79.15
C ILE A 3 17.54 -17.02 78.12
N ARG A 4 17.83 -17.54 76.91
CA ARG A 4 18.24 -16.96 75.61
C ARG A 4 17.33 -15.88 75.06
N THR A 5 17.86 -15.06 74.14
CA THR A 5 17.14 -14.65 72.92
C THR A 5 18.12 -14.17 71.85
N ALA A 6 18.24 -14.94 70.77
CA ALA A 6 18.86 -14.54 69.51
C ALA A 6 17.76 -13.95 68.62
N ALA A 7 18.00 -12.78 68.05
CA ALA A 7 17.08 -12.14 67.12
C ALA A 7 17.18 -12.79 65.74
N VAL A 8 16.05 -13.28 65.24
CA VAL A 8 15.87 -13.75 63.86
C VAL A 8 15.20 -12.62 63.07
N LEU A 9 15.90 -12.10 62.07
CA LEU A 9 15.37 -11.17 61.07
C LEU A 9 14.56 -11.96 60.03
N VAL A 10 13.25 -11.72 59.97
CA VAL A 10 12.37 -12.24 58.92
C VAL A 10 12.30 -11.20 57.80
N ALA A 11 12.85 -11.53 56.63
CA ALA A 11 12.69 -10.75 55.42
C ALA A 11 11.36 -11.14 54.74
N ALA A 12 10.43 -10.19 54.64
CA ALA A 12 9.18 -10.37 53.91
C ALA A 12 9.42 -10.19 52.40
N LEU A 13 9.27 -11.29 51.63
CA LEU A 13 9.21 -11.26 50.18
C LEU A 13 7.82 -10.77 49.74
N VAL A 14 7.77 -9.60 49.12
CA VAL A 14 6.58 -9.10 48.42
C VAL A 14 6.61 -9.66 47.00
N SER A 15 5.77 -10.67 46.75
CA SER A 15 5.56 -11.21 45.41
C SER A 15 4.66 -10.27 44.61
N LEU A 16 5.26 -9.53 43.66
CA LEU A 16 4.52 -8.80 42.63
C LEU A 16 3.87 -9.81 41.68
N VAL A 17 2.55 -9.96 41.78
CA VAL A 17 1.75 -10.70 40.80
C VAL A 17 1.56 -9.79 39.59
N SER A 18 2.35 -10.02 38.54
CA SER A 18 2.15 -9.41 37.23
C SER A 18 0.86 -9.97 36.63
N VAL A 19 -0.20 -9.18 36.60
CA VAL A 19 -1.43 -9.54 35.89
C VAL A 19 -1.13 -9.38 34.40
N ALA A 20 -0.90 -10.50 33.71
CA ALA A 20 -0.89 -10.52 32.26
C ALA A 20 -2.32 -10.22 31.79
N ALA A 21 -2.58 -8.98 31.37
CA ALA A 21 -3.76 -8.66 30.59
C ALA A 21 -3.62 -9.41 29.26
N CYS A 22 -4.57 -10.30 28.96
CA CYS A 22 -4.72 -10.85 27.62
C CYS A 22 -5.17 -9.71 26.71
N ASP A 23 -4.21 -9.00 26.12
CA ASP A 23 -4.47 -8.09 25.01
C ASP A 23 -4.85 -8.95 23.80
N THR A 24 -6.14 -9.04 23.52
CA THR A 24 -6.68 -9.76 22.36
C THR A 24 -6.68 -8.89 21.09
N GLY A 25 -6.09 -7.69 21.15
CA GLY A 25 -5.91 -6.83 19.99
C GLY A 25 -4.74 -7.29 19.11
N THR A 26 -4.91 -7.20 17.79
CA THR A 26 -3.78 -7.31 16.86
C THR A 26 -2.72 -6.27 17.23
N PRO A 27 -1.45 -6.65 17.45
CA PRO A 27 -0.41 -5.71 17.85
C PRO A 27 -0.24 -4.59 16.81
N VAL A 28 -0.29 -3.34 17.26
CA VAL A 28 0.01 -2.18 16.41
C VAL A 28 1.53 -2.06 16.27
N PRO A 29 2.10 -1.99 15.05
CA PRO A 29 3.53 -1.77 14.87
C PRO A 29 4.00 -0.49 15.56
N GLU A 30 5.12 -0.54 16.31
CA GLU A 30 5.64 0.59 17.09
C GLU A 30 5.97 1.82 16.23
N ASP A 31 6.26 1.64 14.94
CA ASP A 31 6.58 2.69 13.98
C ASP A 31 5.42 3.02 13.03
N LEU A 32 4.22 2.47 13.26
CA LEU A 32 3.04 2.77 12.45
C LEU A 32 2.76 4.28 12.45
N VAL A 33 2.71 4.87 13.65
CA VAL A 33 2.46 6.28 13.88
C VAL A 33 3.69 6.89 14.55
N VAL A 34 4.35 7.82 13.87
CA VAL A 34 5.54 8.52 14.36
C VAL A 34 5.17 9.85 14.99
N THR A 35 5.95 10.25 15.98
CA THR A 35 5.88 11.61 16.56
C THR A 35 6.72 12.57 15.71
N GLY A 36 6.23 13.78 15.46
CA GLY A 36 6.94 14.72 14.60
C GLY A 36 6.16 15.99 14.29
N SER A 37 6.79 16.86 13.49
CA SER A 37 6.18 18.11 13.05
C SER A 37 5.09 17.86 12.00
N SER A 38 4.01 18.63 12.08
CA SER A 38 2.89 18.64 11.12
C SER A 38 3.37 18.98 9.69
N PRO A 39 2.55 18.76 8.63
CA PRO A 39 2.97 19.09 7.28
C PRO A 39 3.10 20.60 7.17
N ALA A 40 3.73 21.07 6.10
CA ALA A 40 3.91 22.51 5.89
C ALA A 40 2.56 23.26 5.89
N ALA A 41 1.49 22.61 5.43
CA ALA A 41 0.13 23.11 5.44
C ALA A 41 -0.85 22.02 5.92
N PRO A 42 -1.14 21.92 7.23
CA PRO A 42 -2.12 20.97 7.76
C PRO A 42 -3.52 21.16 7.15
N TYR A 43 -4.25 20.07 6.98
CA TYR A 43 -5.62 20.11 6.48
C TYR A 43 -6.59 20.68 7.52
N HIS A 44 -7.18 21.82 7.18
CA HIS A 44 -8.12 22.55 8.04
C HIS A 44 -9.59 22.31 7.69
N GLY A 45 -9.90 21.61 6.60
CA GLY A 45 -11.27 21.34 6.17
C GLY A 45 -12.00 20.32 7.06
N PRO A 46 -13.28 20.02 6.79
CA PRO A 46 -14.03 19.01 7.54
C PRO A 46 -13.45 17.61 7.31
N LEU A 47 -13.38 16.78 8.37
CA LEU A 47 -12.96 15.38 8.30
C LEU A 47 -14.04 14.44 7.73
N LYS A 48 -15.24 14.97 7.47
CA LYS A 48 -16.32 14.26 6.78
C LYS A 48 -16.82 15.15 5.65
N ALA A 49 -16.49 14.76 4.42
CA ALA A 49 -16.83 15.49 3.20
C ALA A 49 -16.95 14.52 2.03
N LYS A 50 -17.60 14.96 0.96
CA LYS A 50 -17.54 14.26 -0.32
C LYS A 50 -16.22 14.59 -1.01
N ALA A 51 -15.70 13.63 -1.77
CA ALA A 51 -14.61 13.90 -2.70
C ALA A 51 -15.12 14.89 -3.77
N PRO A 52 -14.25 15.75 -4.31
CA PRO A 52 -14.61 16.58 -5.44
C PRO A 52 -14.89 15.71 -6.67
N ASP A 53 -15.75 16.19 -7.57
CA ASP A 53 -15.90 15.59 -8.89
C ASP A 53 -14.59 15.84 -9.66
N ILE A 54 -13.89 14.77 -10.02
CA ILE A 54 -12.63 14.83 -10.77
C ILE A 54 -12.94 14.39 -12.20
N ASP A 55 -12.69 15.26 -13.19
CA ASP A 55 -12.95 14.94 -14.59
C ASP A 55 -12.09 13.75 -15.09
N GLY A 56 -12.75 12.71 -15.61
CA GLY A 56 -12.17 11.47 -16.15
C GLY A 56 -12.93 10.23 -15.69
N ASP A 57 -12.89 9.14 -16.46
CA ASP A 57 -13.31 7.81 -15.98
C ASP A 57 -12.42 7.46 -14.79
N GLU A 58 -12.87 7.43 -13.53
CA GLU A 58 -12.37 6.53 -12.46
C GLU A 58 -13.31 6.53 -11.22
N ASP A 59 -13.97 5.38 -10.98
CA ASP A 59 -14.59 5.03 -9.69
C ASP A 59 -13.58 5.06 -8.52
N ASN A 60 -12.28 5.04 -8.82
CA ASN A 60 -11.19 4.75 -7.89
C ASN A 60 -10.86 5.87 -6.90
N VAL A 61 -11.40 7.08 -7.02
CA VAL A 61 -11.10 8.22 -6.11
C VAL A 61 -12.37 8.75 -5.42
N GLN A 62 -13.55 8.53 -6.00
CA GLN A 62 -14.81 9.12 -5.54
C GLN A 62 -15.17 8.67 -4.11
N GLY A 63 -14.77 7.45 -3.72
CA GLY A 63 -14.95 6.93 -2.36
C GLY A 63 -14.08 7.61 -1.30
N GLY A 64 -13.02 8.33 -1.68
CA GLY A 64 -12.00 8.85 -0.75
C GLY A 64 -12.41 10.09 0.07
N GLY A 65 -13.59 10.65 -0.16
CA GLY A 65 -14.19 11.71 0.67
C GLY A 65 -13.25 12.85 1.08
N ALA A 66 -13.20 13.14 2.38
CA ALA A 66 -12.32 14.17 2.95
C ALA A 66 -10.83 13.82 2.87
N SER A 67 -10.47 12.54 2.74
CA SER A 67 -9.07 12.13 2.59
C SER A 67 -8.48 12.65 1.27
N VAL A 68 -9.28 12.69 0.19
CA VAL A 68 -8.85 13.28 -1.09
C VAL A 68 -8.52 14.77 -0.94
N LEU A 69 -9.32 15.50 -0.14
CA LEU A 69 -9.12 16.94 0.10
C LEU A 69 -7.87 17.24 0.93
N ALA A 70 -7.38 16.27 1.70
CA ALA A 70 -6.17 16.39 2.51
C ALA A 70 -4.89 16.06 1.73
N LEU A 71 -5.00 15.53 0.50
CA LEU A 71 -3.83 15.22 -0.32
C LEU A 71 -3.20 16.47 -0.92
N GLU A 72 -1.88 16.46 -0.99
CA GLU A 72 -1.10 17.53 -1.61
C GLU A 72 -0.33 17.02 -2.84
N CYS A 73 -0.95 16.19 -3.68
CA CYS A 73 -0.30 15.54 -4.82
C CYS A 73 0.34 16.53 -5.81
N ALA A 74 1.33 16.06 -6.56
CA ALA A 74 1.84 16.79 -7.72
C ALA A 74 0.88 16.68 -8.92
N GLY A 75 0.21 15.53 -9.06
CA GLY A 75 -0.80 15.26 -10.08
C GLY A 75 -2.20 15.07 -9.51
N LYS A 76 -3.06 14.37 -10.26
CA LYS A 76 -4.36 13.90 -9.75
C LYS A 76 -4.14 12.86 -8.64
N PRO A 77 -5.05 12.73 -7.66
CA PRO A 77 -5.05 11.59 -6.75
C PRO A 77 -5.06 10.28 -7.54
N TYR A 78 -4.33 9.29 -7.04
CA TYR A 78 -4.18 7.99 -7.70
C TYR A 78 -5.28 7.01 -7.27
N GLN A 79 -5.65 7.04 -6.00
CA GLN A 79 -6.64 6.14 -5.44
C GLN A 79 -7.29 6.80 -4.21
N GLY A 80 -8.54 6.43 -3.95
CA GLY A 80 -9.31 6.81 -2.78
C GLY A 80 -10.51 5.90 -2.59
N GLY A 81 -10.72 5.46 -1.36
CA GLY A 81 -11.80 4.57 -1.02
C GLY A 81 -12.43 4.93 0.31
N SER A 82 -13.60 4.38 0.56
CA SER A 82 -14.24 4.40 1.87
C SER A 82 -14.06 3.04 2.54
N GLY A 83 -14.26 2.98 3.86
CA GLY A 83 -14.45 1.68 4.52
C GLY A 83 -15.60 0.95 3.83
N ASP A 84 -15.41 -0.35 3.55
CA ASP A 84 -16.35 -1.22 2.84
C ASP A 84 -17.75 -1.21 3.48
N ASP A 85 -18.76 -1.81 2.84
CA ASP A 85 -20.07 -2.09 3.43
C ASP A 85 -20.14 -3.42 4.22
N GLY A 86 -19.08 -4.22 4.18
CA GLY A 86 -18.96 -5.58 4.72
C GLY A 86 -18.59 -5.69 6.21
N TRP A 87 -18.10 -4.62 6.83
CA TRP A 87 -17.78 -4.61 8.27
C TRP A 87 -18.98 -4.94 9.16
N GLY A 88 -18.85 -6.03 9.92
CA GLY A 88 -19.75 -6.46 10.97
C GLY A 88 -19.50 -5.78 12.32
N THR A 89 -20.32 -6.14 13.30
CA THR A 89 -20.23 -5.53 14.64
C THR A 89 -18.98 -5.90 15.44
N SER A 90 -18.22 -6.91 14.99
CA SER A 90 -16.98 -7.38 15.62
C SER A 90 -15.72 -6.72 15.06
N ASP A 91 -15.83 -5.96 13.97
CA ASP A 91 -14.66 -5.60 13.16
C ASP A 91 -14.09 -4.22 13.55
N GLY A 92 -14.78 -3.51 14.43
CA GLY A 92 -14.32 -2.23 14.93
C GLY A 92 -13.16 -2.40 15.90
N ALA A 93 -12.11 -1.64 15.67
CA ALA A 93 -10.93 -1.60 16.51
C ALA A 93 -11.17 -0.82 17.83
N ASP A 94 -10.36 -1.09 18.84
CA ASP A 94 -10.45 -0.42 20.14
C ASP A 94 -9.86 1.00 20.12
N SER A 95 -8.94 1.25 19.18
CA SER A 95 -8.23 2.51 19.01
C SER A 95 -8.17 2.94 17.54
N PRO A 96 -7.96 4.24 17.25
CA PRO A 96 -7.80 4.72 15.88
C PRO A 96 -6.51 4.18 15.23
N ASP A 97 -5.44 3.99 16.00
CA ASP A 97 -4.17 3.44 15.52
C ASP A 97 -4.32 1.97 15.11
N GLN A 98 -5.12 1.20 15.86
CA GLN A 98 -5.44 -0.18 15.51
C GLN A 98 -6.32 -0.24 14.24
N ALA A 99 -7.25 0.71 14.05
CA ALA A 99 -8.00 0.80 12.79
C ALA A 99 -7.09 1.11 11.59
N LEU A 100 -6.13 2.01 11.74
CA LEU A 100 -5.09 2.27 10.73
C LEU A 100 -4.23 1.01 10.49
N SER A 101 -3.83 0.32 11.55
CA SER A 101 -3.03 -0.90 11.46
C SER A 101 -3.75 -1.98 10.65
N SER A 102 -5.06 -2.17 10.89
CA SER A 102 -5.87 -3.13 10.13
C SER A 102 -5.95 -2.75 8.64
N LEU A 103 -6.11 -1.46 8.32
CA LEU A 103 -6.10 -1.00 6.94
C LEU A 103 -4.77 -1.31 6.24
N VAL A 104 -3.64 -0.93 6.81
CA VAL A 104 -2.34 -1.09 6.13
C VAL A 104 -1.81 -2.52 6.18
N ALA A 105 -2.44 -3.40 6.97
CA ALA A 105 -2.22 -4.84 6.95
C ALA A 105 -3.05 -5.53 5.85
N ASP A 106 -4.19 -4.94 5.47
CA ASP A 106 -5.11 -5.49 4.49
C ASP A 106 -4.48 -5.66 3.10
N GLU A 107 -4.86 -6.74 2.43
CA GLU A 107 -4.26 -7.10 1.16
C GLU A 107 -4.70 -6.24 -0.03
N PHE A 108 -5.82 -5.53 0.07
CA PHE A 108 -6.29 -4.62 -0.96
C PHE A 108 -5.67 -3.21 -0.80
N SER A 109 -4.98 -2.99 0.32
CA SER A 109 -4.31 -1.73 0.67
C SER A 109 -2.79 -1.79 0.51
N ARG A 110 -2.28 -2.77 -0.25
CA ARG A 110 -0.84 -3.03 -0.45
C ARG A 110 -0.04 -1.91 -1.14
N SER A 111 -0.72 -0.94 -1.75
CA SER A 111 -0.13 0.28 -2.29
C SER A 111 0.14 1.36 -1.23
N LEU A 112 -0.38 1.19 0.00
CA LEU A 112 -0.17 2.11 1.11
C LEU A 112 1.11 1.76 1.90
N PRO A 113 1.84 2.77 2.41
CA PRO A 113 2.92 2.54 3.37
C PRO A 113 2.39 1.80 4.61
N ARG A 114 3.17 0.88 5.16
CA ARG A 114 2.79 0.11 6.37
C ARG A 114 3.13 0.80 7.69
N ARG A 115 3.84 1.93 7.63
CA ARG A 115 4.39 2.65 8.79
C ARG A 115 4.72 4.09 8.44
N GLY A 116 5.04 4.91 9.44
CA GLY A 116 5.49 6.28 9.27
C GLY A 116 4.37 7.30 9.07
N TYR A 117 3.13 6.95 9.44
CA TYR A 117 2.03 7.91 9.51
C TYR A 117 2.21 8.84 10.69
N ARG A 118 1.44 9.91 10.73
CA ARG A 118 1.26 10.73 11.92
C ARG A 118 -0.20 11.07 12.11
N VAL A 119 -0.58 11.39 13.34
CA VAL A 119 -1.84 12.08 13.60
C VAL A 119 -1.70 13.53 13.14
N GLU A 120 -2.38 13.89 12.06
CA GLU A 120 -2.42 15.26 11.57
C GLU A 120 -3.48 16.08 12.30
N ARG A 121 -4.62 15.44 12.57
CA ARG A 121 -5.74 16.11 13.21
C ARG A 121 -6.69 15.14 13.89
N GLU A 122 -7.18 15.55 15.04
CA GLU A 122 -8.31 14.93 15.72
C GLU A 122 -9.49 15.89 15.75
N ALA A 123 -10.69 15.38 15.46
CA ALA A 123 -11.92 16.17 15.57
C ALA A 123 -13.08 15.28 16.03
N GLY A 124 -13.40 15.37 17.32
CA GLY A 124 -14.46 14.57 17.93
C GLY A 124 -14.13 13.07 17.88
N ARG A 125 -14.91 12.30 17.11
CA ARG A 125 -14.76 10.84 16.96
C ARG A 125 -14.05 10.44 15.66
N ARG A 126 -13.23 11.33 15.10
CA ARG A 126 -12.47 11.13 13.86
C ARG A 126 -11.00 11.51 14.05
N VAL A 127 -10.12 10.73 13.44
CA VAL A 127 -8.68 11.00 13.39
C VAL A 127 -8.25 10.97 11.93
N LEU A 128 -7.56 12.02 11.49
CA LEU A 128 -6.86 12.09 10.21
C LEU A 128 -5.40 11.71 10.45
N TYR A 129 -4.99 10.63 9.80
CA TYR A 129 -3.59 10.27 9.63
C TYR A 129 -3.07 10.79 8.30
N SER A 130 -1.82 11.25 8.30
CA SER A 130 -1.09 11.53 7.06
C SER A 130 0.22 10.78 6.98
N TYR A 131 0.56 10.35 5.77
CA TYR A 131 1.89 9.91 5.40
C TYR A 131 2.53 10.97 4.52
N ASP A 132 3.72 11.42 4.92
CA ASP A 132 4.34 12.61 4.35
C ASP A 132 5.61 12.32 3.57
N VAL A 133 5.76 13.00 2.45
CA VAL A 133 7.01 13.00 1.69
C VAL A 133 7.39 14.44 1.38
N GLY A 134 8.49 14.90 1.97
CA GLY A 134 8.94 16.28 1.83
C GLY A 134 7.95 17.29 2.40
N SER A 135 7.37 17.00 3.58
CA SER A 135 6.39 17.84 4.28
C SER A 135 5.07 18.09 3.52
N ARG A 136 4.77 17.22 2.55
CA ARG A 136 3.50 17.21 1.81
C ARG A 136 2.78 15.90 2.05
N THR A 137 1.48 15.96 2.31
CA THR A 137 0.64 14.79 2.54
C THR A 137 0.48 13.99 1.24
N ARG A 138 0.97 12.75 1.25
CA ARG A 138 0.91 11.80 0.12
C ARG A 138 -0.12 10.70 0.30
N VAL A 139 -0.41 10.35 1.54
CA VAL A 139 -1.53 9.48 1.90
C VAL A 139 -2.30 10.16 3.02
N ALA A 140 -3.61 10.16 2.91
CA ALA A 140 -4.51 10.59 3.97
C ALA A 140 -5.44 9.44 4.33
N VAL A 141 -5.58 9.15 5.61
CA VAL A 141 -6.50 8.13 6.12
C VAL A 141 -7.33 8.74 7.23
N ILE A 142 -8.64 8.67 7.12
CA ILE A 142 -9.56 9.11 8.16
C ILE A 142 -10.23 7.88 8.76
N VAL A 143 -10.05 7.70 10.05
CA VAL A 143 -10.76 6.67 10.84
C VAL A 143 -11.82 7.33 11.73
N ALA A 144 -12.92 6.62 11.99
CA ALA A 144 -14.03 7.10 12.80
C ALA A 144 -14.54 6.04 13.79
N LYS A 145 -15.00 6.48 14.97
CA LYS A 145 -15.52 5.59 16.04
C LYS A 145 -17.04 5.34 15.97
N ASP A 146 -17.75 5.95 15.04
CA ASP A 146 -19.23 6.02 15.03
C ASP A 146 -19.86 5.74 13.66
N LEU A 147 -19.25 4.84 12.89
CA LEU A 147 -19.83 4.43 11.62
C LEU A 147 -21.16 3.69 11.86
N PRO A 148 -22.22 3.97 11.08
CA PRO A 148 -23.53 3.36 11.28
C PRO A 148 -23.45 1.82 11.26
N ARG A 149 -24.01 1.18 12.30
CA ARG A 149 -23.99 -0.29 12.51
C ARG A 149 -22.59 -0.90 12.72
N ARG A 150 -21.59 -0.07 13.05
CA ARG A 150 -20.20 -0.49 13.27
C ARG A 150 -19.67 0.08 14.59
N PRO A 151 -19.85 -0.62 15.72
CA PRO A 151 -19.24 -0.21 16.98
C PRO A 151 -17.72 -0.34 16.89
N GLY A 152 -16.98 0.63 17.41
CA GLY A 152 -15.51 0.66 17.39
C GLY A 152 -14.93 1.64 16.36
N TRP A 153 -13.61 1.72 16.29
CA TRP A 153 -12.87 2.53 15.31
C TRP A 153 -12.74 1.80 13.98
N GLY A 154 -12.94 2.52 12.89
CA GLY A 154 -12.84 1.95 11.56
C GLY A 154 -12.46 2.92 10.48
N LEU A 155 -12.07 2.40 9.32
CA LEU A 155 -11.82 3.20 8.13
C LEU A 155 -13.10 3.95 7.73
N GLU A 156 -13.04 5.28 7.73
CA GLU A 156 -14.10 6.10 7.11
C GLU A 156 -13.74 6.33 5.64
N THR A 157 -12.56 6.92 5.38
CA THR A 157 -12.03 7.12 4.02
C THR A 157 -10.51 7.07 4.00
N TYR A 158 -9.93 6.75 2.85
CA TYR A 158 -8.52 6.93 2.57
C TYR A 158 -8.33 7.50 1.17
N ALA A 159 -7.17 8.10 0.92
CA ALA A 159 -6.72 8.48 -0.41
C ALA A 159 -5.19 8.51 -0.47
N GLN A 160 -4.64 8.33 -1.66
CA GLN A 160 -3.21 8.44 -1.91
C GLN A 160 -2.89 9.16 -3.23
N CYS A 161 -1.75 9.83 -3.25
CA CYS A 161 -1.09 10.29 -4.47
C CYS A 161 -0.48 9.13 -5.25
N ASP A 162 0.00 9.42 -6.46
CA ASP A 162 0.68 8.44 -7.29
C ASP A 162 1.89 7.85 -6.53
N PRO A 163 2.05 6.52 -6.46
CA PRO A 163 3.18 5.86 -5.81
C PRO A 163 4.56 6.40 -6.25
N SER A 164 4.70 6.95 -7.46
CA SER A 164 5.91 7.62 -7.94
C SER A 164 6.31 8.86 -7.16
N GLU A 165 5.38 9.48 -6.42
CA GLU A 165 5.63 10.62 -5.55
C GLU A 165 6.26 10.22 -4.21
N PHE A 166 6.32 8.92 -3.89
CA PHE A 166 6.93 8.46 -2.63
C PHE A 166 8.45 8.41 -2.73
N ALA A 167 9.15 8.53 -1.60
CA ALA A 167 10.60 8.42 -1.60
C ALA A 167 11.02 6.99 -1.97
N ARG A 168 12.19 6.85 -2.60
CA ARG A 168 12.69 5.57 -3.13
C ARG A 168 12.71 4.45 -2.08
N ARG A 169 13.05 4.76 -0.83
CA ARG A 169 13.10 3.79 0.28
C ARG A 169 11.71 3.25 0.62
N ASP A 170 10.69 4.10 0.52
CA ASP A 170 9.33 3.78 0.93
C ASP A 170 8.62 2.99 -0.16
N ARG A 171 8.86 3.34 -1.43
CA ARG A 171 8.42 2.55 -2.60
C ARG A 171 8.93 1.10 -2.60
N ALA A 172 10.11 0.85 -2.03
CA ALA A 172 10.67 -0.50 -1.97
C ALA A 172 9.88 -1.45 -1.05
N HIS A 173 8.94 -0.91 -0.26
CA HIS A 173 8.09 -1.66 0.65
C HIS A 173 6.62 -1.71 0.21
N LEU A 174 6.29 -1.14 -0.94
CA LEU A 174 4.98 -1.29 -1.55
C LEU A 174 4.96 -2.54 -2.42
N ASP A 175 3.78 -3.13 -2.60
CA ASP A 175 3.62 -4.25 -3.55
C ASP A 175 3.45 -3.76 -5.00
N ILE A 176 3.54 -2.45 -5.21
CA ILE A 176 3.66 -1.81 -6.51
C ILE A 176 5.09 -1.38 -6.78
N ARG A 177 5.61 -1.79 -7.93
CA ARG A 177 6.94 -1.42 -8.42
C ARG A 177 6.84 -0.30 -9.43
N VAL A 178 7.31 0.87 -9.02
CA VAL A 178 7.40 2.06 -9.87
C VAL A 178 8.65 2.00 -10.74
N TRP A 179 8.46 2.07 -12.05
CA TRP A 179 9.55 2.16 -13.02
C TRP A 179 10.11 3.59 -13.09
N VAL A 180 11.31 3.75 -13.64
CA VAL A 180 11.92 5.06 -13.87
C VAL A 180 12.15 5.33 -15.36
N ASP A 181 12.16 6.59 -15.75
CA ASP A 181 12.49 7.02 -17.11
C ASP A 181 14.00 6.91 -17.40
N ARG A 182 14.41 7.26 -18.63
CA ARG A 182 15.83 7.27 -19.06
C ARG A 182 16.72 8.19 -18.21
N LYS A 183 16.15 9.19 -17.53
CA LYS A 183 16.85 10.13 -16.64
C LYS A 183 16.87 9.63 -15.18
N GLY A 184 16.31 8.46 -14.90
CA GLY A 184 16.21 7.91 -13.56
C GLY A 184 15.12 8.55 -12.70
N ARG A 185 14.20 9.32 -13.30
CA ARG A 185 13.06 9.91 -12.59
C ARG A 185 11.93 8.88 -12.49
N PRO A 186 11.23 8.79 -11.36
CA PRO A 186 10.05 7.93 -11.24
C PRO A 186 9.04 8.25 -12.32
N ALA A 187 8.59 7.23 -13.05
CA ALA A 187 7.46 7.33 -13.95
C ALA A 187 6.16 7.21 -13.13
N PRO A 188 5.09 7.94 -13.48
CA PRO A 188 3.80 7.78 -12.81
C PRO A 188 3.33 6.33 -12.85
N ALA A 189 2.86 5.82 -11.72
CA ALA A 189 2.25 4.50 -11.66
C ALA A 189 0.95 4.44 -12.48
N SER A 190 0.27 5.57 -12.69
CA SER A 190 -0.85 5.64 -13.64
C SER A 190 -0.45 5.34 -15.10
N GLU A 191 0.85 5.39 -15.42
CA GLU A 191 1.36 5.08 -16.75
C GLU A 191 2.04 3.70 -16.81
N ILE A 192 2.91 3.41 -15.84
CA ILE A 192 3.65 2.16 -15.80
C ILE A 192 3.96 1.71 -14.37
N PHE A 193 3.63 0.45 -14.09
CA PHE A 193 4.00 -0.19 -12.84
C PHE A 193 4.04 -1.71 -13.00
N SER A 194 4.68 -2.38 -12.03
CA SER A 194 4.57 -3.83 -11.92
C SER A 194 4.06 -4.25 -10.55
N THR A 195 3.34 -5.36 -10.49
CA THR A 195 2.89 -6.00 -9.25
C THR A 195 3.25 -7.48 -9.29
N ALA A 196 3.44 -8.08 -8.12
CA ALA A 196 3.38 -9.53 -8.00
C ALA A 196 1.94 -9.99 -8.20
N GLY A 197 1.75 -11.22 -8.69
CA GLY A 197 0.41 -11.80 -8.76
C GLY A 197 -0.20 -11.99 -7.37
N PRO A 198 -1.53 -11.83 -7.25
CA PRO A 198 -2.24 -11.96 -5.99
C PRO A 198 -2.18 -13.37 -5.42
N GLU A 199 -2.04 -13.44 -4.09
CA GLU A 199 -1.96 -14.71 -3.35
C GLU A 199 -3.28 -15.47 -3.32
N HIS A 200 -4.42 -14.78 -3.22
CA HIS A 200 -5.73 -15.42 -3.23
C HIS A 200 -6.08 -16.08 -4.58
N CYS A 201 -5.28 -15.88 -5.63
CA CYS A 201 -5.39 -16.56 -6.92
C CYS A 201 -4.24 -17.54 -7.18
N ASP A 202 -3.36 -17.77 -6.21
CA ASP A 202 -2.16 -18.61 -6.35
C ASP A 202 -1.21 -18.15 -7.49
N TRP A 203 -1.10 -16.82 -7.72
CA TRP A 203 -0.31 -16.22 -8.79
C TRP A 203 0.98 -15.54 -8.32
N GLN A 204 1.43 -15.78 -7.09
CA GLN A 204 2.57 -15.08 -6.47
C GLN A 204 3.89 -15.27 -7.23
N SER A 205 4.01 -16.33 -8.04
CA SER A 205 5.18 -16.59 -8.89
C SER A 205 5.21 -15.70 -10.15
N ALA A 206 4.07 -15.10 -10.53
CA ALA A 206 3.94 -14.23 -11.68
C ALA A 206 4.20 -12.76 -11.33
N GLU A 207 4.73 -12.01 -12.30
CA GLU A 207 4.84 -10.54 -12.24
C GLU A 207 4.00 -9.96 -13.38
N PHE A 208 3.11 -9.03 -13.03
CA PHE A 208 2.29 -8.28 -13.96
C PHE A 208 2.94 -6.92 -14.20
N LEU A 209 3.17 -6.57 -15.47
CA LEU A 209 3.58 -5.23 -15.89
C LEU A 209 2.37 -4.56 -16.54
N HIS A 210 1.92 -3.47 -15.93
CA HIS A 210 0.89 -2.60 -16.47
C HIS A 210 1.58 -1.44 -17.20
N LEU A 211 1.19 -1.19 -18.44
CA LEU A 211 1.69 -0.11 -19.27
C LEU A 211 0.54 0.49 -20.07
N GLY A 212 0.00 1.63 -19.61
CA GLY A 212 -1.24 2.19 -20.13
C GLY A 212 -2.38 1.18 -20.06
N ASP A 213 -3.00 0.89 -21.20
CA ASP A 213 -4.09 -0.07 -21.36
C ASP A 213 -3.63 -1.54 -21.50
N ARG A 214 -2.31 -1.79 -21.44
CA ARG A 214 -1.72 -3.11 -21.69
C ARG A 214 -1.20 -3.75 -20.42
N GLN A 215 -1.29 -5.08 -20.40
CA GLN A 215 -0.74 -5.91 -19.35
C GLN A 215 0.21 -6.94 -19.97
N TYR A 216 1.43 -7.05 -19.44
CA TYR A 216 2.43 -8.04 -19.84
C TYR A 216 2.81 -8.91 -18.66
N LEU A 217 3.09 -10.19 -18.89
CA LEU A 217 3.26 -11.16 -17.82
C LEU A 217 4.64 -11.82 -17.85
N ARG A 218 5.29 -11.83 -16.69
CA ARG A 218 6.38 -12.75 -16.38
C ARG A 218 5.80 -13.92 -15.60
N ASP A 219 5.64 -15.08 -16.23
CA ASP A 219 5.06 -16.25 -15.58
C ASP A 219 5.99 -17.48 -15.73
N PRO A 220 7.01 -17.60 -14.86
CA PRO A 220 8.00 -18.67 -14.94
C PRO A 220 7.47 -20.05 -14.53
N GLU A 221 6.38 -20.11 -13.77
CA GLU A 221 5.79 -21.36 -13.26
C GLU A 221 4.51 -21.75 -14.00
N HIS A 222 4.08 -20.96 -14.98
CA HIS A 222 2.86 -21.18 -15.75
C HIS A 222 1.61 -21.19 -14.87
N SER A 223 1.57 -20.30 -13.87
CA SER A 223 0.43 -20.11 -12.97
C SER A 223 -0.81 -19.60 -13.69
N LEU A 224 -0.65 -18.98 -14.87
CA LEU A 224 -1.76 -18.48 -15.68
C LEU A 224 -2.01 -19.32 -16.95
N PRO A 225 -3.28 -19.52 -17.35
CA PRO A 225 -3.60 -20.22 -18.59
C PRO A 225 -3.00 -19.54 -19.81
N ARG A 226 -2.37 -20.33 -20.69
CA ARG A 226 -1.69 -19.82 -21.89
C ARG A 226 -2.66 -19.12 -22.86
N GLU A 227 -3.93 -19.51 -22.84
CA GLU A 227 -5.00 -19.01 -23.70
C GLU A 227 -5.32 -17.54 -23.43
N LEU A 228 -4.90 -16.99 -22.29
CA LEU A 228 -5.08 -15.57 -21.95
C LEU A 228 -4.00 -14.67 -22.57
N LEU A 229 -3.00 -15.24 -23.25
CA LEU A 229 -1.78 -14.55 -23.65
C LEU A 229 -1.60 -14.55 -25.18
N HIS A 230 -0.98 -13.50 -25.73
CA HIS A 230 -0.64 -13.46 -27.15
C HIS A 230 0.49 -14.43 -27.52
N SER A 231 1.49 -14.56 -26.64
CA SER A 231 2.65 -15.45 -26.84
C SER A 231 2.97 -16.25 -25.56
N SER A 232 3.99 -17.10 -25.60
CA SER A 232 4.45 -17.82 -24.39
C SER A 232 5.56 -17.04 -23.70
N TYR A 233 5.59 -17.06 -22.36
CA TYR A 233 6.73 -16.58 -21.58
C TYR A 233 8.03 -17.23 -22.07
N GLY A 234 9.07 -16.41 -22.25
CA GLY A 234 10.38 -16.84 -22.74
C GLY A 234 11.47 -16.42 -21.77
N PRO A 235 11.93 -17.28 -20.84
CA PRO A 235 12.91 -16.90 -19.80
C PRO A 235 14.30 -16.55 -20.35
N LYS A 236 14.58 -16.96 -21.59
CA LYS A 236 15.80 -16.61 -22.31
C LYS A 236 15.53 -16.58 -23.81
N THR A 237 15.44 -15.38 -24.36
CA THR A 237 15.23 -15.15 -25.79
C THR A 237 16.30 -14.21 -26.37
N ARG A 238 16.25 -14.00 -27.68
CA ARG A 238 16.94 -12.88 -28.33
C ARG A 238 16.00 -11.69 -28.38
N LEU A 239 16.53 -10.50 -28.18
CA LEU A 239 15.78 -9.26 -28.43
C LEU A 239 15.59 -9.12 -29.95
N PRO A 240 14.35 -9.01 -30.45
CA PRO A 240 14.12 -8.75 -31.88
C PRO A 240 14.76 -7.43 -32.32
N GLN A 241 15.17 -7.34 -33.59
CA GLN A 241 15.87 -6.16 -34.11
C GLN A 241 14.95 -4.93 -34.16
N GLU A 242 13.67 -5.17 -34.39
CA GLU A 242 12.58 -4.20 -34.47
C GLU A 242 11.98 -3.86 -33.09
N ALA A 243 12.45 -4.50 -32.02
CA ALA A 243 11.98 -4.18 -30.69
C ALA A 243 12.37 -2.75 -30.30
N MET A 244 11.43 -2.01 -29.73
CA MET A 244 11.56 -0.59 -29.41
C MET A 244 11.87 -0.40 -27.93
N ASP A 245 12.96 0.30 -27.61
CA ASP A 245 13.27 0.71 -26.24
C ASP A 245 12.27 1.76 -25.76
N THR A 246 11.46 1.41 -24.77
CA THR A 246 10.47 2.35 -24.20
C THR A 246 11.12 3.47 -23.41
N GLY A 247 12.38 3.27 -22.97
CA GLY A 247 13.07 4.15 -22.04
C GLY A 247 12.77 3.87 -20.57
N TYR A 248 11.81 2.98 -20.25
CA TYR A 248 11.50 2.60 -18.88
C TYR A 248 12.54 1.62 -18.32
N ARG A 249 12.90 1.82 -17.05
CA ARG A 249 13.90 1.03 -16.33
C ARG A 249 13.40 0.63 -14.94
N ASP A 250 13.82 -0.54 -14.49
CA ASP A 250 13.72 -0.95 -13.09
C ASP A 250 15.06 -1.56 -12.65
N GLY A 251 15.85 -0.78 -11.91
CA GLY A 251 17.24 -1.13 -11.59
C GLY A 251 18.06 -1.36 -12.86
N ARG A 252 18.44 -2.61 -13.13
CA ARG A 252 19.19 -3.02 -14.34
C ARG A 252 18.28 -3.48 -15.48
N ARG A 253 16.98 -3.64 -15.22
CA ARG A 253 15.98 -4.09 -16.20
C ARG A 253 15.66 -2.95 -17.14
N GLN A 254 15.62 -3.24 -18.43
CA GLN A 254 15.22 -2.33 -19.49
C GLN A 254 13.99 -2.90 -20.17
N LEU A 255 12.94 -2.08 -20.29
CA LEU A 255 11.73 -2.48 -21.00
C LEU A 255 11.82 -2.14 -22.48
N TRP A 256 11.52 -3.12 -23.31
CA TRP A 256 11.39 -3.01 -24.75
C TRP A 256 10.04 -3.61 -25.17
N LEU A 257 9.48 -3.17 -26.29
CA LEU A 257 8.25 -3.73 -26.85
C LEU A 257 8.50 -4.28 -28.25
N SER A 258 7.81 -5.36 -28.62
CA SER A 258 7.69 -5.76 -30.02
C SER A 258 7.07 -4.64 -30.86
N ALA A 259 7.29 -4.66 -32.18
CA ALA A 259 6.75 -3.63 -33.08
C ALA A 259 5.21 -3.56 -33.05
N ASP A 260 4.55 -4.69 -32.88
CA ASP A 260 3.09 -4.82 -32.70
C ASP A 260 2.61 -4.62 -31.25
N LYS A 261 3.56 -4.45 -30.32
CA LYS A 261 3.35 -4.30 -28.86
C LYS A 261 2.62 -5.47 -28.20
N LEU A 262 2.57 -6.64 -28.85
CA LEU A 262 1.98 -7.85 -28.27
C LEU A 262 2.88 -8.52 -27.25
N ASP A 263 4.19 -8.25 -27.30
CA ASP A 263 5.17 -8.76 -26.36
C ASP A 263 5.99 -7.62 -25.77
N ALA A 264 6.27 -7.73 -24.47
CA ALA A 264 7.33 -6.98 -23.82
C ALA A 264 8.60 -7.83 -23.77
N TYR A 265 9.75 -7.18 -23.91
CA TYR A 265 11.05 -7.78 -23.69
C TYR A 265 11.74 -7.05 -22.55
N VAL A 266 12.08 -7.80 -21.50
CA VAL A 266 12.80 -7.27 -20.34
C VAL A 266 14.26 -7.69 -20.44
N ARG A 267 15.12 -6.73 -20.73
CA ARG A 267 16.56 -6.94 -20.87
C ARG A 267 17.28 -6.62 -19.57
N THR A 268 18.03 -7.58 -19.05
CA THR A 268 18.93 -7.42 -17.89
C THR A 268 20.35 -7.81 -18.30
N GLY A 269 21.16 -6.80 -18.66
CA GLY A 269 22.49 -7.05 -19.22
C GLY A 269 22.43 -7.77 -20.57
N SER A 270 22.92 -9.02 -20.61
CA SER A 270 22.88 -9.90 -21.78
C SER A 270 21.69 -10.86 -21.80
N VAL A 271 20.92 -10.95 -20.71
CA VAL A 271 19.72 -11.80 -20.61
C VAL A 271 18.51 -11.00 -21.07
N VAL A 272 17.66 -11.63 -21.86
CA VAL A 272 16.39 -11.06 -22.32
C VAL A 272 15.29 -12.07 -22.03
N GLU A 273 14.28 -11.62 -21.30
CA GLU A 273 13.03 -12.35 -21.10
C GLU A 273 11.99 -11.81 -22.08
N ARG A 274 11.13 -12.67 -22.63
CA ARG A 274 9.90 -12.29 -23.32
C ARG A 274 8.73 -12.43 -22.37
N TRP A 275 8.04 -11.33 -22.11
CA TRP A 275 6.84 -11.26 -21.29
C TRP A 275 5.65 -11.07 -22.24
N PRO A 276 4.82 -12.11 -22.45
CA PRO A 276 3.67 -12.00 -23.34
C PRO A 276 2.67 -10.97 -22.84
N GLY A 277 2.09 -10.23 -23.78
CA GLY A 277 0.91 -9.40 -23.52
C GLY A 277 -0.32 -10.26 -23.30
N ALA A 278 -1.17 -9.84 -22.37
CA ALA A 278 -2.49 -10.40 -22.19
C ALA A 278 -3.42 -10.00 -23.34
N ILE A 279 -4.32 -10.91 -23.74
CA ILE A 279 -5.34 -10.66 -24.78
C ILE A 279 -6.39 -9.68 -24.27
N GLU A 280 -6.77 -9.83 -22.99
CA GLU A 280 -7.66 -8.96 -22.23
C GLU A 280 -7.04 -8.71 -20.85
N PRO A 281 -7.41 -7.63 -20.13
CA PRO A 281 -6.93 -7.41 -18.76
C PRO A 281 -7.22 -8.62 -17.86
N ILE A 282 -6.16 -9.19 -17.27
CA ILE A 282 -6.28 -10.30 -16.33
C ILE A 282 -6.42 -9.73 -14.92
N ALA A 283 -7.51 -10.12 -14.27
CA ALA A 283 -7.80 -9.86 -12.87
C ALA A 283 -8.30 -11.16 -12.21
N CYS A 284 -8.19 -11.21 -10.88
CA CYS A 284 -8.83 -12.26 -10.10
C CYS A 284 -10.35 -12.22 -10.27
N ARG A 285 -10.97 -13.40 -10.28
CA ARG A 285 -12.41 -13.58 -10.36
C ARG A 285 -12.98 -13.98 -9.02
#